data_AF-A0A821QB88-F1
#
_entry.id   AF-A0A821QB88-F1
#
_cell.length_a   1.000
_cell.length_b   1.000
_cell.length_c   1.000
_cell.angle_alpha   90.00
_cell.angle_beta   90.00
_cell.angle_gamma   90.00
#
_symmetry.space_group_name_H-M   'P 1'
#
loop_
_entity.id
_entity.type
_entity.pdbx_description
1 polymer ?
#
loop_
_entity_poly.entity_id
_entity_poly.type
_entity_poly.pdbx_seq_one_letter_code
_entity_poly.pdbx_strand_id
1 'polypeptide(L)'
;MLTVFILAYGVPTYSLIYGVQKFTWHLPRTIINLAYWQIFGELEALDEIEKNYEISGYVVFILLIAYMTVASVLLINLLIAMFSNTFDRLHMDADYIWKFQHYSLVSYYLSRPALPPPIVIITHLWRLILYFFSTCTKLPWFRKKHREHKNRSKFKIFADYELTRKIESIEDALGNEVYYFFLKTDRKIVDCQIDFDEDRVHSPQEIMLNKIKKLENQVQLIQNQQVNMFEYLEFLMNGIKKIGGDDIEMPKRYHVVSDI
;
A
#
# COMPACT_ATOMS: atom_id res chain seq x y z
N MET A 1 19.24 -17.41 3.85
CA MET A 1 19.49 -17.52 2.39
C MET A 1 20.96 -17.33 2.07
N LEU A 2 21.56 -16.17 2.36
CA LEU A 2 22.98 -15.91 2.12
C LEU A 2 23.92 -16.98 2.73
N THR A 3 23.68 -17.40 3.98
CA THR A 3 24.46 -18.45 4.64
C THR A 3 24.42 -19.81 3.93
N VAL A 4 23.29 -20.17 3.34
CA VAL A 4 23.14 -21.42 2.58
C VAL A 4 23.94 -21.37 1.29
N PHE A 5 23.91 -20.24 0.59
CA PHE A 5 24.71 -20.02 -0.62
C PHE A 5 26.21 -20.01 -0.33
N ILE A 6 26.65 -19.36 0.75
CA ILE A 6 28.06 -19.36 1.18
C ILE A 6 28.55 -20.79 1.41
N LEU A 7 27.79 -21.61 2.13
CA LEU A 7 28.19 -23.00 2.40
C LEU A 7 28.17 -23.87 1.15
N ALA A 8 27.18 -23.69 0.27
CA ALA A 8 27.05 -24.44 -0.98
C ALA A 8 28.23 -24.20 -1.95
N TYR A 9 28.81 -22.99 -1.95
CA TYR A 9 29.98 -22.66 -2.75
C TYR A 9 31.30 -22.95 -2.00
N GLY A 10 31.40 -22.58 -0.72
CA GLY A 10 32.64 -22.68 0.05
C GLY A 10 33.11 -24.11 0.26
N VAL A 11 32.21 -25.06 0.49
CA VAL A 11 32.56 -26.48 0.71
C VAL A 11 33.22 -27.12 -0.53
N PRO A 12 32.62 -27.10 -1.73
CA PRO A 12 33.23 -27.69 -2.91
C PRO A 12 34.51 -26.95 -3.34
N THR A 13 34.55 -25.62 -3.26
CA THR A 13 35.75 -24.83 -3.59
C THR A 13 36.92 -25.19 -2.69
N TYR A 14 36.71 -25.25 -1.37
CA TYR A 14 37.76 -25.66 -0.43
C TYR A 14 38.22 -27.10 -0.70
N SER A 15 37.30 -28.02 -1.01
CA SER A 15 37.65 -29.41 -1.32
C SER A 15 38.41 -29.58 -2.63
N LEU A 16 38.16 -28.72 -3.63
CA LEU A 16 38.83 -28.78 -4.94
C LEU A 16 40.23 -28.17 -4.88
N ILE A 17 40.42 -27.12 -4.08
CA ILE A 17 41.72 -26.45 -3.94
C ILE A 17 42.68 -27.25 -3.04
N TYR A 18 42.23 -27.66 -1.86
CA TYR A 18 43.09 -28.28 -0.85
C TYR A 18 42.99 -29.81 -0.78
N GLY A 19 42.09 -30.41 -1.56
CA GLY A 19 41.84 -31.84 -1.56
C GLY A 19 41.18 -32.35 -0.27
N VAL A 20 41.29 -33.66 -0.04
CA VAL A 20 40.70 -34.31 1.14
C VAL A 20 41.57 -34.07 2.38
N GLN A 21 41.08 -33.24 3.30
CA GLN A 21 41.74 -32.98 4.59
C GLN A 21 40.98 -33.61 5.77
N LYS A 22 41.68 -33.83 6.89
CA LYS A 22 41.06 -34.31 8.13
C LYS A 22 40.22 -33.21 8.77
N PHE A 23 39.05 -33.57 9.28
CA PHE A 23 38.16 -32.63 9.96
C PHE A 23 38.85 -32.00 11.17
N THR A 24 38.92 -30.66 11.17
CA THR A 24 39.45 -29.86 12.27
C THR A 24 38.47 -28.74 12.61
N TRP A 25 38.41 -28.32 13.88
CA TRP A 25 37.46 -27.31 14.34
C TRP A 25 37.61 -25.93 13.68
N HIS A 26 38.78 -25.60 13.13
CA HIS A 26 38.99 -24.35 12.39
C HIS A 26 38.40 -24.38 10.97
N LEU A 27 38.15 -25.57 10.42
CA LEU A 27 37.84 -25.80 9.02
C LEU A 27 36.53 -25.13 8.57
N PRO A 28 35.42 -25.19 9.35
CA PRO A 28 34.20 -24.44 9.03
C PRO A 28 34.42 -22.92 8.97
N ARG A 29 35.25 -22.37 9.86
CA ARG A 29 35.57 -20.94 9.89
C ARG A 29 36.35 -20.54 8.64
N THR A 30 37.33 -21.35 8.23
CA THR A 30 38.12 -21.12 7.01
C THR A 30 37.24 -21.15 5.77
N ILE A 31 36.37 -22.16 5.63
CA ILE A 31 35.44 -22.28 4.49
C ILE A 31 34.52 -21.06 4.39
N ILE A 32 33.91 -20.67 5.51
CA ILE A 32 32.98 -19.54 5.53
C ILE A 32 33.72 -18.24 5.20
N ASN A 33 34.89 -18.01 5.79
CA ASN A 33 35.66 -16.80 5.54
C ASN A 33 36.09 -16.68 4.08
N LEU A 34 36.57 -17.77 3.48
CA LEU A 34 36.99 -17.80 2.07
C LEU A 34 35.86 -17.33 1.13
N ALA A 35 34.66 -17.89 1.30
CA ALA A 35 33.51 -17.54 0.47
C ALA A 35 32.89 -16.18 0.83
N TYR A 36 32.96 -15.76 2.10
CA TYR A 36 32.41 -14.49 2.58
C TYR A 36 33.18 -13.29 2.03
N TRP A 37 34.52 -13.28 2.17
CA TRP A 37 35.36 -12.17 1.70
C TRP A 37 35.30 -11.97 0.19
N GLN A 38 35.10 -13.05 -0.57
CA GLN A 38 34.89 -12.98 -2.01
C GLN A 38 33.65 -12.17 -2.41
N ILE A 39 32.56 -12.17 -1.63
CA ILE A 39 31.38 -11.34 -1.94
C ILE A 39 31.75 -9.85 -1.95
N PHE A 40 32.72 -9.45 -1.11
CA PHE A 40 33.20 -8.08 -1.01
C PHE A 40 34.33 -7.75 -2.00
N GLY A 41 34.72 -8.70 -2.86
CA GLY A 41 35.72 -8.50 -3.91
C GLY A 41 37.15 -8.88 -3.53
N GLU A 42 37.37 -9.48 -2.36
CA GLU A 42 38.67 -10.02 -1.97
C GLU A 42 38.82 -11.45 -2.51
N LEU A 43 39.66 -11.60 -3.55
CA LEU A 43 39.71 -12.78 -4.41
C LEU A 43 40.92 -13.69 -4.12
N GLU A 44 41.16 -14.04 -2.85
CA GLU A 44 42.29 -14.91 -2.46
C GLU A 44 42.30 -16.28 -3.17
N ALA A 45 41.13 -16.80 -3.57
CA ALA A 45 41.06 -18.06 -4.30
C ALA A 45 41.62 -17.97 -5.74
N LEU A 46 41.69 -16.78 -6.35
CA LEU A 46 42.30 -16.63 -7.68
C LEU A 46 43.81 -16.94 -7.63
N ASP A 47 44.50 -16.49 -6.60
CA ASP A 47 45.93 -16.74 -6.40
C ASP A 47 46.23 -18.23 -6.18
N GLU A 48 45.26 -19.00 -5.66
CA GLU A 48 45.37 -20.45 -5.50
C GLU A 48 45.03 -21.21 -6.78
N ILE A 49 44.08 -20.72 -7.58
CA ILE A 49 43.74 -21.27 -8.90
C ILE A 49 44.92 -21.08 -9.87
N GLU A 50 45.58 -19.92 -9.87
CA GLU A 50 46.73 -19.66 -10.75
C GLU A 50 47.91 -20.61 -10.45
N LYS A 51 48.05 -21.04 -9.20
CA LYS A 51 49.07 -22.02 -8.79
C LYS A 51 48.69 -23.45 -9.21
N ASN A 52 47.42 -23.72 -9.48
CA ASN A 52 46.90 -25.06 -9.75
C ASN A 52 46.36 -25.19 -11.19
N TYR A 53 47.23 -25.58 -12.12
CA TYR A 53 46.92 -25.76 -13.56
C TYR A 53 46.08 -27.02 -13.87
N GLU A 54 45.54 -27.69 -12.85
CA GLU A 54 44.71 -28.88 -13.02
C GLU A 54 43.26 -28.53 -13.41
N ILE A 55 42.50 -29.54 -13.82
CA ILE A 55 41.07 -29.45 -14.16
C ILE A 55 40.27 -28.85 -12.98
N SER A 56 40.69 -29.11 -11.75
CA SER A 56 40.11 -28.55 -10.52
C SER A 56 40.13 -27.01 -10.52
N GLY A 57 41.21 -26.37 -10.98
CA GLY A 57 41.32 -24.91 -11.06
C GLY A 57 40.28 -24.29 -12.00
N TYR A 58 40.08 -24.89 -13.18
CA TYR A 58 39.04 -24.45 -14.12
C TYR A 58 37.62 -24.59 -13.57
N VAL A 59 37.34 -25.69 -12.84
CA VAL A 59 36.04 -25.91 -12.20
C VAL A 59 35.79 -24.86 -11.12
N VAL A 60 36.79 -24.56 -10.29
CA VAL A 60 36.70 -23.52 -9.26
C VAL A 60 36.48 -22.14 -9.89
N PHE A 61 37.17 -21.83 -11.00
CA PHE A 61 36.99 -20.57 -11.71
C PHE A 61 35.56 -20.40 -12.25
N ILE A 62 34.98 -21.45 -12.83
CA ILE A 62 33.58 -21.43 -13.29
C ILE A 62 32.61 -21.27 -12.10
N LEU A 63 32.86 -21.98 -10.99
CA LEU A 63 32.09 -21.84 -9.75
C LEU A 63 32.16 -20.41 -9.20
N LEU A 64 33.33 -19.78 -9.24
CA LEU A 64 33.53 -18.39 -8.81
C LEU A 64 32.71 -17.42 -9.65
N ILE A 65 32.72 -17.55 -10.99
CA ILE A 65 31.92 -16.68 -11.87
C ILE A 65 30.42 -16.85 -11.59
N ALA A 66 29.95 -18.09 -11.48
CA ALA A 66 28.55 -18.37 -11.16
C ALA A 66 28.17 -17.80 -9.78
N TYR A 67 29.01 -18.00 -8.78
CA TYR A 67 28.82 -17.48 -7.42
C TYR A 67 28.76 -15.96 -7.41
N MET A 68 29.71 -15.28 -8.06
CA MET A 68 29.75 -13.82 -8.15
C MET A 68 28.56 -13.24 -8.91
N THR A 69 28.10 -13.92 -9.95
CA THR A 69 26.90 -13.51 -10.71
C THR A 69 25.66 -13.61 -9.84
N VAL A 70 25.48 -14.74 -9.14
CA VAL A 70 24.36 -14.96 -8.23
C VAL A 70 24.41 -13.96 -7.06
N ALA A 71 25.58 -13.74 -6.47
CA ALA A 71 25.77 -12.79 -5.37
C ALA A 71 25.54 -11.35 -5.80
N SER A 72 26.02 -10.91 -6.96
CA SER A 72 25.82 -9.53 -7.42
C SER A 72 24.40 -9.29 -7.94
N VAL A 73 23.90 -10.17 -8.81
CA VAL A 73 22.60 -9.99 -9.50
C VAL A 73 21.43 -10.34 -8.60
N LEU A 74 21.49 -11.41 -7.80
CA LEU A 74 20.37 -11.71 -6.89
C LEU A 74 20.41 -10.86 -5.64
N LEU A 75 21.58 -10.62 -5.04
CA LEU A 75 21.63 -9.95 -3.75
C LEU A 75 21.34 -8.46 -3.89
N ILE A 76 22.00 -7.74 -4.80
CA ILE A 76 21.81 -6.29 -4.92
C ILE A 76 20.43 -5.98 -5.51
N ASN A 77 20.01 -6.65 -6.59
CA ASN A 77 18.73 -6.31 -7.23
C ASN A 77 17.52 -6.67 -6.34
N LEU A 78 17.58 -7.78 -5.60
CA LEU A 78 16.51 -8.15 -4.67
C LEU A 78 16.55 -7.30 -3.40
N LEU A 79 17.74 -6.94 -2.90
CA LEU A 79 17.90 -6.06 -1.74
C LEU A 79 17.38 -4.65 -2.05
N ILE A 80 17.72 -4.10 -3.22
CA ILE A 80 17.20 -2.81 -3.68
C ILE A 80 15.68 -2.87 -3.82
N ALA A 81 15.13 -3.92 -4.44
CA ALA A 81 13.67 -4.06 -4.59
C ALA A 81 12.94 -4.14 -3.23
N MET A 82 13.47 -4.92 -2.29
CA MET A 82 12.90 -5.03 -0.94
C MET A 82 13.02 -3.72 -0.16
N PHE A 83 14.18 -3.05 -0.23
CA PHE A 83 14.36 -1.76 0.42
C PHE A 83 13.49 -0.69 -0.19
N SER A 84 13.35 -0.61 -1.52
CA SER A 84 12.45 0.35 -2.18
C SER A 84 11.03 0.16 -1.68
N ASN A 85 10.47 -1.06 -1.79
CA ASN A 85 9.10 -1.32 -1.36
C ASN A 85 8.88 -1.08 0.14
N THR A 86 9.87 -1.42 0.98
CA THR A 86 9.75 -1.18 2.43
C THR A 86 9.93 0.30 2.76
N PHE A 87 10.82 1.01 2.07
CA PHE A 87 11.05 2.44 2.22
C PHE A 87 9.82 3.23 1.79
N ASP A 88 9.19 2.89 0.67
CA ASP A 88 7.96 3.53 0.21
C ASP A 88 6.83 3.41 1.24
N ARG A 89 6.72 2.25 1.89
CA ARG A 89 5.76 2.02 2.99
C ARG A 89 6.14 2.79 4.25
N LEU A 90 7.41 2.78 4.65
CA LEU A 90 7.88 3.40 5.88
C LEU A 90 7.98 4.93 5.79
N HIS A 91 8.24 5.48 4.61
CA HIS A 91 8.40 6.93 4.42
C HIS A 91 7.11 7.69 4.73
N MET A 92 5.95 7.11 4.41
CA MET A 92 4.65 7.70 4.74
C MET A 92 4.43 7.86 6.25
N ASP A 93 4.96 6.94 7.05
CA ASP A 93 4.79 6.93 8.52
C ASP A 93 5.97 7.58 9.26
N ALA A 94 7.13 7.72 8.60
CA ALA A 94 8.34 8.27 9.20
C ALA A 94 8.15 9.72 9.66
N ASP A 95 7.41 10.53 8.90
CA ASP A 95 7.11 11.92 9.27
C ASP A 95 6.25 12.01 10.54
N TYR A 96 5.27 11.11 10.68
CA TYR A 96 4.44 11.03 11.87
C TYR A 96 5.27 10.60 13.09
N ILE A 97 6.10 9.56 12.92
CA ILE A 97 6.99 9.07 13.97
C ILE A 97 8.00 10.15 14.38
N TRP A 98 8.59 10.86 13.41
CA TRP A 98 9.53 11.95 13.67
C TRP A 98 8.85 13.08 14.43
N LYS A 99 7.66 13.50 14.01
CA LYS A 99 6.87 14.52 14.74
C LYS A 99 6.59 14.06 16.17
N PHE A 100 6.11 12.84 16.36
CA PHE A 100 5.81 12.28 17.69
C PHE A 100 7.06 12.22 18.59
N GLN A 101 8.19 11.74 18.06
CA GLN A 101 9.46 11.69 18.77
C GLN A 101 9.98 13.09 19.07
N HIS A 102 9.84 14.03 18.13
CA HIS A 102 10.27 15.41 18.30
C HIS A 102 9.45 16.13 19.38
N TYR A 103 8.13 15.95 19.45
CA TYR A 103 7.31 16.46 20.54
C TYR A 103 7.75 15.89 21.90
N SER A 104 7.98 14.57 21.96
CA SER A 104 8.48 13.89 23.17
C SER A 104 9.83 14.44 23.62
N LEU A 105 10.73 14.67 22.66
CA LEU A 105 12.06 15.23 22.88
C LEU A 105 11.98 16.66 23.41
N VAL A 106 11.22 17.53 22.74
CA VAL A 106 11.05 18.95 23.13
C VAL A 106 10.41 19.05 24.52
N SER A 107 9.37 18.27 24.80
CA SER A 107 8.74 18.19 26.13
C SER A 107 9.75 17.80 27.21
N TYR A 108 10.59 16.81 26.92
CA TYR A 108 11.63 16.34 27.83
C TYR A 108 12.69 17.43 28.09
N TYR A 109 13.22 18.09 27.06
CA TYR A 109 14.22 19.15 27.22
C TYR A 109 13.67 20.39 27.94
N LEU A 110 12.43 20.78 27.67
CA LEU A 110 11.78 21.89 28.36
C LEU A 110 11.60 21.63 29.86
N SER A 111 11.42 20.37 30.26
CA SER A 111 11.30 19.98 31.67
C SER A 111 12.62 20.09 32.46
N ARG A 112 13.77 20.02 31.77
CA ARG A 112 15.10 20.07 32.37
C ARG A 112 15.58 21.53 32.55
N PRO A 113 16.46 21.80 33.54
CA PRO A 113 17.16 23.09 33.60
C PRO A 113 18.04 23.25 32.35
N ALA A 114 18.02 24.43 31.73
CA ALA A 114 18.64 24.73 30.42
C ALA A 114 20.18 24.76 30.41
N LEU A 115 20.83 24.12 31.38
CA LEU A 115 22.28 24.17 31.54
C LEU A 115 22.91 22.96 30.86
N PRO A 116 24.10 23.13 30.23
CA PRO A 116 24.81 22.03 29.61
C PRO A 116 25.17 20.97 30.67
N PRO A 117 25.27 19.67 30.28
CA PRO A 117 25.50 18.55 31.19
C PRO A 117 26.52 18.77 32.32
N PRO A 118 27.68 19.43 32.11
CA PRO A 118 28.64 19.69 33.19
C PRO A 118 28.18 20.72 34.26
N ILE A 119 27.34 21.71 33.91
CA ILE A 119 26.96 22.81 34.81
C ILE A 119 25.70 22.46 35.65
N VAL A 120 24.99 21.40 35.28
CA VAL A 120 23.78 20.92 35.98
C VAL A 120 24.08 20.51 37.43
N ILE A 121 25.28 20.00 37.72
CA ILE A 121 25.71 19.62 39.08
C ILE A 121 25.64 20.81 40.05
N ILE A 122 26.06 22.00 39.61
CA ILE A 122 26.04 23.23 40.43
C ILE A 122 24.62 23.61 40.83
N THR A 123 23.65 23.46 39.92
CA THR A 123 22.24 23.74 40.26
C THR A 123 21.63 22.74 41.23
N HIS A 124 22.04 21.47 41.17
CA HIS A 124 21.62 20.47 42.15
C HIS A 124 22.25 20.73 43.52
N LEU A 125 23.52 21.11 43.58
CA LEU A 125 24.22 21.48 44.82
C LEU A 125 23.62 22.73 45.47
N TRP A 126 23.36 23.80 44.70
CA TRP A 126 22.72 25.02 45.20
C TRP A 126 21.34 24.74 45.79
N ARG A 127 20.53 23.89 45.13
CA ARG A 127 19.21 23.49 45.63
C ARG A 127 19.29 22.65 46.91
N LEU A 128 20.33 21.81 47.04
CA LEU A 128 20.57 20.99 48.24
C LEU A 128 20.98 21.88 49.43
N ILE A 129 21.88 22.84 49.20
CA ILE A 129 22.30 23.83 50.21
C ILE A 129 21.10 24.66 50.69
N LEU A 130 20.27 25.17 49.76
CA LEU A 130 19.05 25.90 50.10
C LEU A 130 18.06 25.04 50.89
N TYR A 131 17.93 23.75 50.56
CA TYR A 131 17.06 22.82 51.30
C TYR A 131 17.56 22.59 52.74
N PHE A 132 18.88 22.43 52.92
CA PHE A 132 19.50 22.25 54.22
C PHE A 132 19.31 23.50 55.10
N PHE A 133 19.59 24.69 54.55
CA PHE A 133 19.36 25.96 55.24
C PHE A 133 17.88 26.19 55.59
N SER A 134 16.96 25.87 54.69
CA SER A 134 15.51 26.02 54.92
C SER A 134 14.99 25.06 56.00
N THR A 135 15.62 23.90 56.14
CA THR A 135 15.29 22.91 57.18
C THR A 135 15.80 23.37 58.55
N CYS A 136 16.97 24.01 58.60
CA CYS A 136 17.53 24.57 59.84
C CYS A 136 16.83 25.86 60.30
N THR A 137 16.25 26.66 59.39
CA THR A 137 15.79 28.04 59.71
C THR A 137 14.27 28.23 59.75
N LYS A 138 13.45 27.19 59.50
CA LYS A 138 11.96 27.22 59.56
C LYS A 138 11.29 28.46 58.94
N LEU A 139 11.85 29.11 57.91
CA LEU A 139 11.24 30.28 57.28
C LEU A 139 10.10 29.88 56.31
N PRO A 140 8.85 30.30 56.58
CA PRO A 140 7.68 29.81 55.86
C PRO A 140 7.49 30.41 54.45
N TRP A 141 8.11 31.56 54.13
CA TRP A 141 7.94 32.20 52.82
C TRP A 141 8.62 31.45 51.66
N PHE A 142 9.67 30.67 51.93
CA PHE A 142 10.45 29.99 50.88
C PHE A 142 9.78 28.67 50.44
N ARG A 143 9.07 27.98 51.36
CA ARG A 143 8.33 26.74 51.07
C ARG A 143 7.15 26.95 50.11
N LYS A 144 6.51 28.12 50.13
CA LYS A 144 5.31 28.40 49.33
C LYS A 144 5.66 28.65 47.85
N LYS A 145 6.71 29.44 47.60
CA LYS A 145 7.18 29.81 46.24
C LYS A 145 7.70 28.63 45.43
N HIS A 146 8.35 27.64 46.06
CA HIS A 146 8.91 26.49 45.37
C HIS A 146 7.88 25.41 45.01
N ARG A 147 6.73 25.37 45.70
CA ARG A 147 5.63 24.42 45.43
C ARG A 147 4.75 24.89 44.26
N GLU A 148 4.56 26.21 44.11
CA GLU A 148 3.82 26.80 42.98
C GLU A 148 4.59 26.70 41.64
N HIS A 149 5.91 26.90 41.65
CA HIS A 149 6.73 26.76 40.42
C HIS A 149 6.86 25.32 39.91
N LYS A 150 6.69 24.30 40.78
CA LYS A 150 6.71 22.89 40.37
C LYS A 150 5.39 22.48 39.69
N ASN A 151 4.28 23.15 40.01
CA ASN A 151 2.95 22.86 39.49
C ASN A 151 2.51 23.76 38.33
N ARG A 152 3.23 24.86 38.05
CA ARG A 152 3.14 25.56 36.77
C ARG A 152 3.91 24.76 35.72
N SER A 153 3.25 23.74 35.19
CA SER A 153 3.66 23.11 33.94
C SER A 153 4.06 24.21 32.96
N LYS A 154 5.31 24.17 32.51
CA LYS A 154 5.97 25.13 31.60
C LYS A 154 5.27 25.31 30.24
N PHE A 155 4.10 24.70 30.05
CA PHE A 155 3.29 24.72 28.84
C PHE A 155 1.89 25.36 29.02
N LYS A 156 1.51 25.78 30.23
CA LYS A 156 0.28 26.58 30.43
C LYS A 156 0.62 28.06 30.26
N ILE A 157 0.49 28.57 29.05
CA ILE A 157 0.33 30.00 28.83
C ILE A 157 -1.01 30.38 29.46
N PHE A 158 -1.01 31.25 30.46
CA PHE A 158 -2.24 31.82 30.99
C PHE A 158 -2.70 32.86 29.96
N ALA A 159 -3.53 32.43 29.02
CA ALA A 159 -4.14 33.31 28.04
C ALA A 159 -5.28 34.08 28.73
N ASP A 160 -5.34 35.39 28.48
CA ASP A 160 -6.43 36.23 28.96
C ASP A 160 -7.79 35.69 28.43
N TYR A 161 -8.88 35.96 29.15
CA TYR A 161 -10.20 35.43 28.79
C TYR A 161 -10.63 35.89 27.37
N GLU A 162 -10.19 37.08 26.96
CA GLU A 162 -10.46 37.63 25.64
C GLU A 162 -9.66 36.91 24.53
N LEU A 163 -8.41 36.52 24.81
CA LEU A 163 -7.57 35.79 23.87
C LEU A 163 -8.09 34.36 23.69
N THR A 164 -8.49 33.72 24.80
CA THR A 164 -9.08 32.38 24.79
C THR A 164 -10.38 32.35 23.97
N ARG A 165 -11.25 33.36 24.14
CA ARG A 165 -12.51 33.47 23.38
C ARG A 165 -12.27 33.68 21.88
N LYS A 166 -11.23 34.45 21.51
CA LYS A 166 -10.85 34.63 20.10
C LYS A 166 -10.30 33.33 19.52
N ILE A 167 -9.46 32.60 20.24
CA ILE A 167 -8.94 31.30 19.82
C ILE A 167 -10.08 30.29 19.64
N GLU A 168 -10.99 30.18 20.61
CA GLU A 168 -12.16 29.28 20.55
C GLU A 168 -13.06 29.61 19.35
N SER A 169 -13.31 30.91 19.08
CA SER A 169 -14.06 31.31 17.88
C SER A 169 -13.36 30.99 16.56
N ILE A 170 -12.02 30.98 16.54
CA ILE A 170 -11.22 30.62 15.37
C ILE A 170 -11.19 29.09 15.21
N GLU A 171 -11.03 28.34 16.30
CA GLU A 171 -11.09 26.87 16.31
C GLU A 171 -12.46 26.37 15.85
N ASP A 172 -13.55 27.02 16.28
CA ASP A 172 -14.91 26.71 15.82
C ASP A 172 -15.12 27.06 14.35
N ALA A 173 -14.60 28.20 13.89
CA ALA A 173 -14.68 28.59 12.48
C ALA A 173 -13.90 27.62 11.59
N LEU A 174 -12.69 27.25 11.99
CA LEU A 174 -11.84 26.30 11.27
C LEU A 174 -12.42 24.88 11.33
N GLY A 175 -12.96 24.48 12.48
CA GLY A 175 -13.61 23.18 12.68
C GLY A 175 -14.85 23.03 11.79
N ASN A 176 -15.66 24.08 11.68
CA ASN A 176 -16.79 24.11 10.76
C ASN A 176 -16.33 24.02 9.30
N GLU A 177 -15.33 24.82 8.90
CA GLU A 177 -14.82 24.80 7.53
C GLU A 177 -14.25 23.43 7.14
N VAL A 178 -13.48 22.81 8.04
CA VAL A 178 -12.96 21.44 7.89
C VAL A 178 -14.10 20.42 7.82
N TYR A 179 -15.12 20.53 8.67
CA TYR A 179 -16.30 19.66 8.64
C TYR A 179 -17.07 19.77 7.32
N TYR A 180 -17.29 20.98 6.81
CA TYR A 180 -17.91 21.19 5.50
C TYR A 180 -17.03 20.68 4.36
N PHE A 181 -15.70 20.78 4.46
CA PHE A 181 -14.77 20.23 3.48
C PHE A 181 -14.82 18.70 3.43
N PHE A 182 -14.83 18.03 4.59
CA PHE A 182 -14.99 16.58 4.67
C PHE A 182 -16.34 16.13 4.13
N LEU A 183 -17.45 16.74 4.58
CA LEU A 183 -18.79 16.43 4.06
C LEU A 183 -18.92 16.65 2.55
N LYS A 184 -18.27 17.68 2.01
CA LYS A 184 -18.25 17.96 0.58
C LYS A 184 -17.42 16.93 -0.18
N THR A 185 -16.34 16.44 0.40
CA THR A 185 -15.49 15.40 -0.18
C THR A 185 -16.20 14.05 -0.16
N ASP A 186 -16.80 13.67 0.97
CA ASP A 186 -17.58 12.44 1.11
C ASP A 186 -18.80 12.45 0.19
N ARG A 187 -19.52 13.57 0.10
CA ARG A 187 -20.65 13.71 -0.83
C ARG A 187 -20.19 13.56 -2.28
N LYS A 188 -19.09 14.19 -2.68
CA LYS A 188 -18.53 14.03 -4.03
C LYS A 188 -18.13 12.57 -4.33
N ILE A 189 -17.57 11.86 -3.35
CA ILE A 189 -17.22 10.44 -3.52
C ILE A 189 -18.47 9.59 -3.72
N VAL A 190 -19.53 9.84 -2.93
CA VAL A 190 -20.81 9.15 -3.04
C VAL A 190 -21.51 9.49 -4.35
N ASP A 191 -21.53 10.76 -4.76
CA ASP A 191 -22.13 11.19 -6.03
C ASP A 191 -21.39 10.55 -7.22
N CYS A 192 -20.05 10.57 -7.24
CA CYS A 192 -19.27 9.87 -8.27
C CYS A 192 -19.52 8.36 -8.31
N GLN A 193 -19.78 7.73 -7.15
CA GLN A 193 -20.07 6.30 -7.07
C GLN A 193 -21.47 5.98 -7.60
N ILE A 194 -22.46 6.83 -7.28
CA ILE A 194 -23.83 6.71 -7.80
C ILE A 194 -23.84 6.93 -9.32
N ASP A 195 -23.16 7.96 -9.83
CA ASP A 195 -23.04 8.20 -11.27
C ASP A 195 -22.40 7.00 -12.00
N PHE A 196 -21.35 6.42 -11.40
CA PHE A 196 -20.67 5.25 -11.98
C PHE A 196 -21.56 3.99 -11.99
N ASP A 197 -22.36 3.78 -10.94
CA ASP A 197 -23.31 2.67 -10.88
C ASP A 197 -24.55 2.91 -11.78
N GLU A 198 -25.01 4.17 -11.90
CA GLU A 198 -26.11 4.57 -12.77
C GLU A 198 -25.75 4.39 -14.26
N ASP A 199 -24.56 4.83 -14.69
CA ASP A 199 -24.06 4.61 -16.05
C ASP A 199 -23.92 3.12 -16.40
N ARG A 200 -23.55 2.29 -15.42
CA ARG A 200 -23.37 0.84 -15.61
C ARG A 200 -24.71 0.10 -15.74
N VAL A 201 -25.77 0.60 -15.11
CA VAL A 201 -27.11 -0.02 -15.13
C VAL A 201 -27.99 0.55 -16.25
N HIS A 202 -27.96 1.86 -16.50
CA HIS A 202 -28.75 2.49 -17.55
C HIS A 202 -28.26 2.17 -18.95
N SER A 203 -26.94 2.16 -19.20
CA SER A 203 -26.43 1.96 -20.56
C SER A 203 -26.84 0.61 -21.19
N PRO A 204 -26.79 -0.55 -20.50
CA PRO A 204 -27.20 -1.81 -21.12
C PRO A 204 -28.73 -1.95 -21.24
N GLN A 205 -29.49 -1.42 -20.26
CA GLN A 205 -30.95 -1.51 -20.25
C GLN A 205 -31.58 -0.62 -21.32
N GLU A 206 -31.08 0.59 -21.52
CA GLU A 206 -31.56 1.50 -22.57
C GLU A 206 -31.24 0.98 -23.97
N ILE A 207 -30.04 0.40 -24.16
CA ILE A 207 -29.68 -0.26 -25.43
C ILE A 207 -30.63 -1.44 -25.69
N MET A 208 -30.95 -2.25 -24.67
CA MET A 208 -31.87 -3.38 -24.81
C MET A 208 -33.30 -2.90 -25.10
N LEU A 209 -33.79 -1.88 -24.39
CA LEU A 209 -35.12 -1.30 -24.61
C LEU A 209 -35.26 -0.72 -26.02
N ASN A 210 -34.23 -0.03 -26.52
CA ASN A 210 -34.22 0.50 -27.88
C ASN A 210 -34.21 -0.62 -28.93
N LYS A 211 -33.53 -1.74 -28.66
CA LYS A 211 -33.59 -2.94 -29.52
C LYS A 211 -34.97 -3.60 -29.49
N ILE A 212 -35.59 -3.72 -28.32
CA ILE A 212 -36.95 -4.27 -28.16
C ILE A 212 -37.96 -3.42 -28.92
N LYS A 213 -37.97 -2.10 -28.71
CA LYS A 213 -38.85 -1.17 -29.45
C LYS A 213 -38.65 -1.27 -30.97
N LYS A 214 -37.40 -1.45 -31.42
CA LYS A 214 -37.10 -1.63 -32.84
C LYS A 214 -37.66 -2.96 -33.37
N LEU A 215 -37.57 -4.04 -32.60
CA LEU A 215 -38.15 -5.34 -32.97
C LEU A 215 -39.68 -5.28 -33.00
N GLU A 216 -40.31 -4.65 -32.01
CA GLU A 216 -41.77 -4.46 -31.96
C GLU A 216 -42.29 -3.73 -33.19
N ASN A 217 -41.62 -2.65 -33.60
CA ASN A 217 -41.98 -1.90 -34.81
C ASN A 217 -41.86 -2.75 -36.09
N GLN A 218 -40.85 -3.63 -36.17
CA GLN A 218 -40.68 -4.54 -37.31
C GLN A 218 -41.78 -5.59 -37.35
N VAL A 219 -42.15 -6.17 -36.21
CA VAL A 219 -43.23 -7.16 -36.11
C VAL A 219 -44.57 -6.54 -36.55
N GLN A 220 -44.88 -5.32 -36.09
CA GLN A 220 -46.09 -4.62 -36.51
C GLN A 220 -46.15 -4.38 -38.02
N LEU A 221 -45.03 -4.01 -38.65
CA LEU A 221 -44.95 -3.84 -40.11
C LEU A 221 -45.25 -5.14 -40.85
N ILE A 222 -44.70 -6.26 -40.40
CA ILE A 222 -44.95 -7.58 -41.00
C ILE A 222 -46.41 -7.97 -40.85
N GLN A 223 -46.99 -7.77 -39.66
CA GLN A 223 -48.41 -8.05 -39.42
C GLN A 223 -49.31 -7.24 -40.37
N ASN A 224 -49.04 -5.95 -40.55
CA ASN A 224 -49.78 -5.11 -41.49
C ASN A 224 -49.61 -5.56 -42.94
N GLN A 225 -48.41 -5.98 -43.35
CA GLN A 225 -48.19 -6.53 -44.69
C GLN A 225 -48.98 -7.82 -44.92
N GLN A 226 -49.06 -8.70 -43.92
CA GLN A 226 -49.84 -9.93 -44.03
C GLN A 226 -51.34 -9.64 -44.15
N VAL A 227 -51.87 -8.74 -43.32
CA VAL A 227 -53.30 -8.33 -43.40
C VAL A 227 -53.62 -7.79 -44.78
N ASN A 228 -52.78 -6.89 -45.31
CA ASN A 228 -52.97 -6.35 -46.66
C ASN A 228 -52.93 -7.46 -47.72
N MET A 229 -52.01 -8.43 -47.60
CA MET A 229 -51.93 -9.57 -48.53
C MET A 229 -53.19 -10.44 -48.50
N PHE A 230 -53.74 -10.69 -47.31
CA PHE A 230 -55.01 -11.43 -47.17
C PHE A 230 -56.17 -10.69 -47.81
N GLU A 231 -56.25 -9.37 -47.66
CA GLU A 231 -57.28 -8.54 -48.29
C GLU A 231 -57.22 -8.61 -49.83
N TYR A 232 -56.01 -8.60 -50.42
CA TYR A 232 -55.82 -8.83 -51.86
C TYR A 232 -56.22 -10.23 -52.31
N LEU A 233 -55.89 -11.27 -51.53
CA LEU A 233 -56.27 -12.64 -51.84
C LEU A 233 -57.78 -12.83 -51.76
N GLU A 234 -58.44 -12.21 -50.79
CA GLU A 234 -59.90 -12.24 -50.67
C GLU A 234 -60.55 -11.51 -51.86
N PHE A 235 -60.00 -10.35 -52.26
CA PHE A 235 -60.42 -9.66 -53.47
C PHE A 235 -60.27 -10.52 -54.73
N LEU A 236 -59.14 -11.22 -54.88
CA LEU A 236 -58.90 -12.13 -56.01
C LEU A 236 -59.81 -13.36 -55.98
N MET A 237 -60.03 -13.98 -54.82
CA MET A 237 -60.99 -15.10 -54.68
C MET A 237 -62.40 -14.66 -55.05
N ASN A 238 -62.83 -13.49 -54.59
CA ASN A 238 -64.13 -12.94 -54.95
C ASN A 238 -64.23 -12.60 -56.44
N GLY A 239 -63.14 -12.13 -57.05
CA GLY A 239 -63.04 -11.93 -58.50
C GLY A 239 -63.13 -13.25 -59.28
N ILE A 240 -62.41 -14.28 -58.87
CA ILE A 240 -62.44 -15.62 -59.49
C ILE A 240 -63.81 -16.27 -59.33
N LYS A 241 -64.44 -16.18 -58.15
CA LYS A 241 -65.79 -16.69 -57.88
C LYS A 241 -66.87 -16.00 -58.72
N LYS A 242 -66.60 -14.79 -59.21
CA LYS A 242 -67.46 -14.05 -60.14
C LYS A 242 -67.24 -14.43 -61.61
N ILE A 243 -66.11 -15.07 -61.94
CA ILE A 243 -65.74 -15.49 -63.30
C ILE A 243 -65.98 -17.00 -63.51
N GLY A 244 -65.67 -17.83 -62.52
CA GLY A 244 -66.04 -19.25 -62.46
C GLY A 244 -67.39 -19.37 -61.78
N GLY A 245 -68.46 -19.36 -62.60
CA GLY A 245 -69.81 -19.66 -62.13
C GLY A 245 -69.83 -20.97 -61.34
N ASP A 246 -70.65 -20.97 -60.30
CA ASP A 246 -71.07 -22.08 -59.44
C ASP A 246 -70.46 -23.45 -59.81
N ASP A 247 -69.54 -23.93 -58.96
CA ASP A 247 -69.18 -25.34 -58.68
C ASP A 247 -67.66 -25.56 -58.51
N ILE A 248 -67.07 -25.12 -57.39
CA ILE A 248 -65.80 -25.69 -56.89
C ILE A 248 -65.79 -25.73 -55.35
N GLU A 249 -66.11 -26.89 -54.78
CA GLU A 249 -65.76 -27.26 -53.40
C GLU A 249 -64.25 -27.53 -53.29
N MET A 250 -63.62 -27.12 -52.18
CA MET A 250 -62.43 -27.74 -51.52
C MET A 250 -61.97 -26.88 -50.31
N PRO A 251 -61.15 -27.38 -49.36
CA PRO A 251 -61.40 -28.44 -48.39
C PRO A 251 -61.21 -27.96 -46.92
N LYS A 252 -61.56 -28.80 -45.93
CA LYS A 252 -61.42 -28.56 -44.49
C LYS A 252 -60.00 -28.11 -44.09
N ARG A 253 -59.89 -27.02 -43.33
CA ARG A 253 -58.63 -26.58 -42.71
C ARG A 253 -58.48 -27.18 -41.31
N TYR A 254 -57.36 -27.87 -41.12
CA TYR A 254 -56.96 -28.58 -39.91
C TYR A 254 -56.50 -27.62 -38.81
N HIS A 255 -56.63 -28.09 -37.56
CA HIS A 255 -56.10 -27.51 -36.33
C HIS A 255 -54.61 -27.15 -36.40
N VAL A 256 -54.23 -26.07 -35.73
CA VAL A 256 -52.92 -25.96 -35.08
C VAL A 256 -53.13 -25.44 -33.66
N VAL A 257 -52.83 -26.32 -32.71
CA VAL A 257 -52.55 -26.04 -31.30
C VAL A 257 -51.16 -25.42 -31.22
N SER A 258 -50.99 -24.39 -30.40
CA SER A 258 -49.71 -24.16 -29.72
C SER A 258 -49.96 -23.39 -28.43
N ASP A 259 -50.03 -24.16 -27.35
CA ASP A 259 -49.69 -23.72 -26.00
C ASP A 259 -48.21 -23.26 -25.94
N ILE A 260 -47.95 -22.45 -24.90
CA ILE A 260 -46.69 -21.93 -24.34
C ILE A 260 -46.34 -20.51 -24.77
#